data_AF-A0A819NZJ7-F1
#
_entry.id   AF-A0A819NZJ7-F1
#
_cell.length_a   1.000
_cell.length_b   1.000
_cell.length_c   1.000
_cell.angle_alpha   90.00
_cell.angle_beta   90.00
_cell.angle_gamma   90.00
#
_symmetry.space_group_name_H-M   'P 1'
#
loop_
_entity.id
_entity.type
_entity.pdbx_description
1 polymer ?
#
loop_
_entity_poly.entity_id
_entity_poly.type
_entity_poly.pdbx_seq_one_letter_code
_entity_poly.pdbx_strand_id
1 'polypeptide(L)'
;QVTGIYAPVAPITLEGFARSTVNIPDDATHFCWLYPPKLTSNDDDVTSNNSDESNLCKIGGFAYFNTTDNNIDKLRLIRVNSLIVPANNGLTFEGPYPWKKEFTDRLWTQNRFQSVTLPCLLEKGARYFAFINPYESLSS
;
A
#
# COMPACT_ATOMS: atom_id res chain seq x y z
N GLN A 1 8.76 4.95 -19.12
CA GLN A 1 9.28 4.25 -17.92
C GLN A 1 8.39 4.63 -16.76
N VAL A 2 7.75 3.65 -16.11
CA VAL A 2 6.93 3.88 -14.91
C VAL A 2 7.82 3.67 -13.69
N THR A 3 7.85 4.64 -12.77
CA THR A 3 8.59 4.54 -11.51
C THR A 3 7.61 4.31 -10.37
N GLY A 4 7.79 3.22 -9.63
CA GLY A 4 7.01 2.90 -8.44
C GLY A 4 7.65 3.46 -7.16
N ILE A 5 6.81 3.75 -6.18
CA ILE A 5 7.22 4.09 -4.81
C ILE A 5 6.56 3.08 -3.88
N TYR A 6 7.28 2.67 -2.84
CA TYR A 6 6.76 1.74 -1.83
C TYR A 6 6.94 2.31 -0.42
N ALA A 7 6.07 1.92 0.50
CA ALA A 7 6.17 2.26 1.92
C ALA A 7 7.33 1.52 2.58
N PRO A 8 7.84 1.97 3.75
CA PRO A 8 8.86 1.22 4.48
C PRO A 8 8.46 -0.25 4.70
N VAL A 9 9.40 -1.16 4.47
CA VAL A 9 9.17 -2.60 4.68
C VAL A 9 8.94 -2.87 6.17
N ALA A 10 7.95 -3.71 6.47
CA ALA A 10 7.61 -4.13 7.83
C ALA A 10 7.47 -5.65 7.94
N PRO A 11 7.67 -6.23 9.13
CA PRO A 11 7.39 -7.64 9.37
C PRO A 11 5.89 -7.91 9.25
N ILE A 12 5.54 -9.11 8.79
CA ILE A 12 4.14 -9.56 8.77
C ILE A 12 3.68 -9.82 10.21
N THR A 13 2.52 -9.28 10.56
CA THR A 13 1.95 -9.36 11.92
C THR A 13 0.76 -10.32 12.01
N LEU A 14 0.23 -10.77 10.87
CA LEU A 14 -0.88 -11.72 10.83
C LEU A 14 -0.35 -13.15 10.93
N GLU A 15 -0.88 -13.90 11.90
CA GLU A 15 -0.56 -15.30 12.13
C GLU A 15 -1.70 -16.23 11.70
N GLY A 16 -1.36 -17.49 11.41
CA GLY A 16 -2.33 -18.57 11.22
C GLY A 16 -3.40 -18.32 10.16
N PHE A 17 -4.67 -18.59 10.51
CA PHE A 17 -5.81 -18.56 9.59
C PHE A 17 -6.10 -17.17 9.00
N ALA A 18 -5.79 -16.09 9.74
CA ALA A 18 -5.97 -14.73 9.23
C ALA A 18 -5.08 -14.46 8.02
N ARG A 19 -3.86 -15.03 8.01
CA ARG A 19 -2.87 -14.89 6.95
C ARG A 19 -3.29 -15.57 5.64
N SER A 20 -3.81 -16.79 5.73
CA SER A 20 -4.28 -17.53 4.55
C SER A 20 -5.52 -16.88 3.92
N THR A 21 -6.41 -16.31 4.75
CA THR A 21 -7.65 -15.66 4.28
C THR A 21 -7.37 -14.41 3.42
N VAL A 22 -6.22 -13.75 3.59
CA VAL A 22 -5.82 -12.57 2.81
C VAL A 22 -4.76 -12.85 1.73
N ASN A 23 -4.56 -14.13 1.37
CA ASN A 23 -3.63 -14.56 0.31
C ASN A 23 -2.16 -14.13 0.51
N ILE A 24 -1.72 -13.99 1.77
CA ILE A 24 -0.31 -13.77 2.09
C ILE A 24 0.46 -15.10 1.90
N PRO A 25 1.57 -15.14 1.13
CA PRO A 25 2.37 -16.36 0.97
C PRO A 25 2.85 -16.91 2.32
N ASP A 26 2.87 -18.23 2.52
CA ASP A 26 3.25 -18.85 3.79
C ASP A 26 4.71 -18.58 4.19
N ASP A 27 5.59 -18.41 3.21
CA ASP A 27 7.02 -18.16 3.41
C ASP A 27 7.36 -16.66 3.50
N ALA A 28 6.38 -15.78 3.37
CA ALA A 28 6.59 -14.35 3.54
C ALA A 28 6.99 -14.02 4.99
N THR A 29 7.98 -13.16 5.16
CA THR A 29 8.38 -12.66 6.49
C THR A 29 8.09 -11.16 6.61
N HIS A 30 8.10 -10.47 5.48
CA HIS A 30 7.95 -9.02 5.42
C HIS A 30 7.02 -8.62 4.29
N PHE A 31 6.49 -7.41 4.38
CA PHE A 31 5.66 -6.82 3.35
C PHE A 31 5.87 -5.31 3.26
N CYS A 32 5.43 -4.72 2.16
CA CYS A 32 5.24 -3.27 2.07
C CYS A 32 4.05 -2.94 1.16
N TRP A 33 3.51 -1.73 1.36
CA TRP A 33 2.53 -1.15 0.45
C TRP A 33 3.23 -0.58 -0.79
N LEU A 34 2.71 -0.89 -1.98
CA LEU A 34 3.10 -0.32 -3.25
C LEU A 34 2.11 0.80 -3.60
N TYR A 35 2.59 2.03 -3.71
CA TYR A 35 1.77 3.16 -4.10
C TYR A 35 1.44 3.10 -5.59
N PRO A 36 0.20 3.43 -5.99
CA PRO A 36 -0.13 3.57 -7.40
C PRO A 36 0.75 4.68 -8.01
N PRO A 37 1.43 4.44 -9.14
CA PRO A 37 2.20 5.45 -9.83
C PRO A 37 1.27 6.55 -10.35
N LYS A 38 1.83 7.75 -10.54
CA LYS A 38 1.13 8.81 -11.25
C LYS A 38 1.04 8.45 -12.72
N LEU A 39 -0.14 8.04 -13.17
CA LEU A 39 -0.42 7.79 -14.59
C LEU A 39 -0.57 9.11 -15.35
N THR A 40 -0.15 9.11 -16.60
CA THR A 40 -0.28 10.20 -17.56
C THR A 40 -1.32 9.84 -18.61
N SER A 41 -1.75 10.83 -19.41
CA SER A 41 -2.71 10.62 -20.51
C SER A 41 -2.21 9.68 -21.62
N ASN A 42 -0.93 9.27 -21.59
CA ASN A 42 -0.39 8.27 -22.52
C ASN A 42 -0.52 6.83 -21.97
N ASP A 43 -1.03 6.65 -20.75
CA ASP A 43 -1.17 5.36 -20.09
C ASP A 43 -2.60 4.79 -20.21
N ASP A 44 -3.34 5.19 -21.25
CA ASP A 44 -4.76 4.85 -21.45
C ASP A 44 -5.03 3.33 -21.45
N ASP A 45 -4.09 2.52 -21.97
CA ASP A 45 -4.17 1.05 -21.95
C ASP A 45 -4.19 0.48 -20.52
N VAL A 46 -3.48 1.11 -19.58
CA VAL A 46 -3.50 0.73 -18.17
C VAL A 46 -4.87 1.06 -17.58
N THR A 47 -5.47 2.19 -17.97
CA THR A 47 -6.74 2.63 -17.39
C THR A 47 -7.95 1.81 -17.86
N SER A 48 -7.88 1.20 -19.05
CA SER A 48 -9.00 0.48 -19.68
C SER A 48 -9.04 -1.02 -19.38
N ASN A 49 -7.91 -1.64 -19.03
CA ASN A 49 -7.83 -3.05 -18.69
C ASN A 49 -8.12 -3.32 -17.19
N ASN A 50 -8.62 -4.50 -16.83
CA ASN A 50 -8.88 -4.92 -15.44
C ASN A 50 -7.95 -6.05 -14.98
N SER A 51 -6.74 -6.16 -15.56
CA SER A 51 -5.72 -7.09 -15.10
C SER A 51 -5.17 -6.72 -13.73
N ASP A 52 -4.48 -7.65 -13.07
CA ASP A 52 -3.82 -7.41 -11.78
C ASP A 52 -2.77 -6.30 -11.87
N GLU A 53 -2.01 -6.23 -12.97
CA GLU A 53 -1.02 -5.17 -13.21
C GLU A 53 -1.67 -3.80 -13.36
N SER A 54 -2.81 -3.75 -14.06
CA SER A 54 -3.61 -2.53 -14.18
C SER A 54 -4.16 -2.08 -12.83
N ASN A 55 -4.71 -3.01 -12.05
CA ASN A 55 -5.22 -2.73 -10.72
C ASN A 55 -4.12 -2.26 -9.76
N LEU A 56 -2.93 -2.86 -9.84
CA LEU A 56 -1.75 -2.41 -9.12
C LEU A 56 -1.39 -0.95 -9.48
N CYS A 57 -1.50 -0.57 -10.76
CA CYS A 57 -1.21 0.79 -11.20
C CYS A 57 -2.31 1.80 -10.80
N LYS A 58 -3.58 1.38 -10.78
CA LYS A 58 -4.72 2.25 -10.44
C LYS A 58 -4.86 2.49 -8.94
N ILE A 59 -4.70 1.43 -8.15
CA ILE A 59 -5.07 1.41 -6.72
C ILE A 59 -3.84 1.22 -5.83
N GLY A 60 -2.86 0.45 -6.30
CA GLY A 60 -1.74 -0.04 -5.49
C GLY A 60 -1.94 -1.48 -5.05
N GLY A 61 -1.05 -1.94 -4.17
CA GLY A 61 -1.03 -3.34 -3.75
C GLY A 61 0.01 -3.62 -2.68
N PHE A 62 0.19 -4.90 -2.37
CA PHE A 62 1.18 -5.35 -1.39
C PHE A 62 2.27 -6.17 -2.08
N ALA A 63 3.53 -5.84 -1.77
CA ALA A 63 4.67 -6.68 -2.07
C ALA A 63 5.02 -7.51 -0.84
N TYR A 64 5.34 -8.79 -1.05
CA TYR A 64 5.72 -9.73 -0.01
C TYR A 64 7.12 -10.24 -0.25
N PHE A 65 7.89 -10.32 0.84
CA PHE A 65 9.29 -10.68 0.81
C PHE A 65 9.58 -11.84 1.74
N ASN A 66 10.58 -12.63 1.36
CA ASN A 66 11.21 -13.62 2.21
C ASN A 66 12.66 -13.21 2.48
N THR A 67 13.22 -13.63 3.61
CA THR A 67 14.64 -13.48 3.94
C THR A 67 15.23 -14.83 4.27
N THR A 68 16.41 -15.10 3.73
CA THR A 68 17.24 -16.21 4.24
C THR A 68 17.93 -15.73 5.53
N ASP A 69 17.93 -16.55 6.57
CA ASP A 69 18.62 -16.30 7.86
C ASP A 69 18.20 -15.02 8.63
N ASN A 70 16.97 -14.53 8.45
CA ASN A 70 16.45 -13.33 9.11
C ASN A 70 17.26 -12.04 8.86
N ASN A 71 18.04 -11.98 7.78
CA ASN A 71 18.78 -10.78 7.39
C ASN A 71 17.94 -9.83 6.50
N ILE A 72 17.47 -8.74 7.09
CA ILE A 72 16.65 -7.70 6.43
C ILE A 72 17.32 -7.08 5.20
N ASP A 73 18.65 -7.09 5.09
CA ASP A 73 19.37 -6.55 3.93
C ASP A 73 19.29 -7.49 2.71
N LYS A 74 18.77 -8.72 2.91
CA LYS A 74 18.66 -9.77 1.88
C LYS A 74 17.20 -10.16 1.63
N LEU A 75 16.31 -9.18 1.60
CA LEU A 75 14.92 -9.41 1.22
C LEU A 75 14.79 -9.77 -0.25
N ARG A 76 14.13 -10.90 -0.51
CA ARG A 76 13.75 -11.36 -1.85
C ARG A 76 12.25 -11.18 -2.04
N LEU A 77 11.85 -10.46 -3.09
CA LEU A 77 10.45 -10.36 -3.50
C LEU A 77 9.95 -11.74 -3.94
N ILE A 78 8.84 -12.19 -3.36
CA ILE A 78 8.24 -13.50 -3.64
C ILE A 78 6.83 -13.40 -4.22
N ARG A 79 6.10 -12.30 -3.93
CA ARG A 79 4.75 -12.08 -4.47
C ARG A 79 4.39 -10.60 -4.47
N VAL A 80 3.53 -10.23 -5.42
CA VAL A 80 2.80 -8.97 -5.42
C VAL A 80 1.31 -9.28 -5.53
N ASN A 81 0.50 -8.69 -4.65
CA ASN A 81 -0.96 -8.75 -4.72
C ASN A 81 -1.47 -7.34 -5.06
N SER A 82 -2.17 -7.19 -6.18
CA SER A 82 -2.94 -5.98 -6.49
C SER A 82 -4.22 -5.93 -5.66
N LEU A 83 -4.64 -4.73 -5.26
CA LEU A 83 -5.96 -4.56 -4.68
C LEU A 83 -7.03 -4.48 -5.77
N ILE A 84 -8.17 -5.13 -5.50
CA ILE A 84 -9.38 -4.99 -6.30
C ILE A 84 -10.40 -4.28 -5.42
N VAL A 85 -11.01 -3.22 -5.92
CA VAL A 85 -12.15 -2.59 -5.23
C VAL A 85 -13.36 -3.47 -5.48
N PRO A 86 -13.91 -4.14 -4.47
CA PRO A 86 -15.08 -4.99 -4.67
C PRO A 86 -16.29 -4.11 -5.01
N ALA A 87 -17.10 -4.55 -5.98
CA ALA A 87 -18.29 -3.80 -6.40
C ALA A 87 -19.32 -3.66 -5.26
N ASN A 88 -19.34 -4.63 -4.34
CA ASN A 88 -20.19 -4.67 -3.14
C ASN A 88 -19.34 -5.13 -1.95
N ASN A 89 -19.71 -4.76 -0.72
CA ASN A 89 -19.02 -5.14 0.53
C ASN A 89 -17.59 -4.58 0.68
N GLY A 90 -17.43 -3.27 0.48
CA GLY A 90 -16.21 -2.57 0.89
C GLY A 90 -16.02 -2.60 2.41
N LEU A 91 -14.80 -2.27 2.85
CA LEU A 91 -14.52 -2.09 4.28
C LEU A 91 -15.19 -0.81 4.79
N THR A 92 -15.97 -0.94 5.85
CA THR A 92 -16.50 0.21 6.60
C THR A 92 -15.59 0.46 7.79
N PHE A 93 -15.14 1.70 7.93
CA PHE A 93 -14.37 2.15 9.09
C PHE A 93 -15.27 2.98 10.00
N GLU A 94 -15.06 2.90 11.31
CA GLU A 94 -15.81 3.70 12.29
C GLU A 94 -15.42 5.19 12.28
N GLY A 95 -14.25 5.52 11.71
CA GLY A 95 -13.68 6.87 11.69
C GLY A 95 -14.48 7.91 10.89
N PRO A 96 -14.03 9.18 10.88
CA PRO A 96 -12.65 9.63 11.09
C PRO A 96 -12.22 9.75 12.56
N TYR A 97 -10.92 9.53 12.81
CA TYR A 97 -10.30 9.74 14.13
C TYR A 97 -9.51 11.06 14.17
N PRO A 98 -9.33 11.69 15.35
CA PRO A 98 -8.52 12.90 15.48
C PRO A 98 -7.11 12.70 14.96
N TRP A 99 -6.68 13.58 14.05
CA TRP A 99 -5.34 13.58 13.47
C TRP A 99 -4.55 14.79 13.95
N LYS A 100 -3.37 14.57 14.53
CA LYS A 100 -2.53 15.65 15.04
C LYS A 100 -1.54 16.14 13.99
N LYS A 101 -1.28 17.45 13.96
CA LYS A 101 -0.33 18.08 13.01
C LYS A 101 1.06 17.44 13.06
N GLU A 102 1.53 17.11 14.26
CA GLU A 102 2.82 16.45 14.50
C GLU A 102 2.99 15.13 13.72
N PHE A 103 1.89 14.39 13.50
CA PHE A 103 1.92 13.18 12.68
C PHE A 103 2.16 13.51 11.20
N THR A 104 1.52 14.56 10.68
CA THR A 104 1.76 15.05 9.33
C THR A 104 3.20 15.49 9.15
N ASP A 105 3.72 16.32 10.07
CA ASP A 105 5.08 16.86 9.98
C ASP A 105 6.13 15.73 9.95
N ARG A 106 5.95 14.71 10.80
CA ARG A 106 6.81 13.52 10.83
C ARG A 106 6.76 12.72 9.54
N LEU A 107 5.58 12.39 9.02
CA LEU A 107 5.47 11.62 7.77
C LEU A 107 5.97 12.42 6.55
N TRP A 108 5.78 13.74 6.57
CA TRP A 108 6.25 14.63 5.51
C TRP A 108 7.78 14.70 5.46
N THR A 109 8.42 14.90 6.62
CA THR A 109 9.90 14.89 6.72
C THR A 109 10.51 13.55 6.34
N GLN A 110 9.78 12.45 6.50
CA GLN A 110 10.18 11.11 6.06
C GLN A 110 9.86 10.82 4.58
N ASN A 111 9.34 11.80 3.82
CA ASN A 111 8.91 11.66 2.42
C ASN A 111 7.88 10.52 2.21
N ARG A 112 7.00 10.29 3.20
CA ARG A 112 6.02 9.18 3.17
C ARG A 112 4.67 9.55 2.59
N PHE A 113 4.36 10.84 2.47
CA PHE A 113 3.14 11.27 1.78
C PHE A 113 3.30 11.14 0.27
N GLN A 114 2.35 10.43 -0.33
CA GLN A 114 2.23 10.28 -1.78
C GLN A 114 0.94 10.93 -2.27
N SER A 115 0.92 11.37 -3.53
CA SER A 115 -0.26 11.98 -4.12
C SER A 115 -1.40 10.95 -4.26
N VAL A 116 -2.62 11.38 -3.95
CA VAL A 116 -3.83 10.60 -4.21
C VAL A 116 -4.05 10.52 -5.72
N THR A 117 -4.29 9.32 -6.24
CA THR A 117 -4.58 9.06 -7.65
C THR A 117 -6.05 8.74 -7.91
N LEU A 118 -6.79 8.29 -6.89
CA LEU A 118 -8.19 7.88 -7.03
C LEU A 118 -9.12 9.08 -7.23
N PRO A 119 -9.86 9.17 -8.37
CA PRO A 119 -10.73 10.30 -8.66
C PRO A 119 -11.77 10.59 -7.56
N CYS A 120 -12.40 9.54 -7.01
CA CYS A 120 -13.40 9.68 -5.97
C CYS A 120 -12.88 10.35 -4.69
N LEU A 121 -11.58 10.19 -4.37
CA LEU A 121 -10.94 10.84 -3.23
C LEU A 121 -10.49 12.26 -3.58
N LEU A 122 -9.98 12.47 -4.80
CA LEU A 122 -9.59 13.79 -5.30
C LEU A 122 -10.79 14.76 -5.34
N GLU A 123 -11.95 14.29 -5.80
CA GLU A 123 -13.22 15.04 -5.84
C GLU A 123 -13.68 15.46 -4.43
N LYS A 124 -13.34 14.68 -3.40
CA LYS A 124 -13.63 14.98 -1.99
C LYS A 124 -12.56 15.86 -1.33
N GLY A 125 -11.56 16.31 -2.07
CA GLY A 125 -10.52 17.23 -1.58
C GLY A 125 -9.28 16.54 -1.02
N ALA A 126 -9.21 15.20 -1.00
CA ALA A 126 -7.99 14.51 -0.62
C ALA A 126 -6.89 14.77 -1.66
N ARG A 127 -5.65 14.97 -1.22
CA ARG A 127 -4.51 15.28 -2.11
C ARG A 127 -3.30 14.41 -1.84
N TYR A 128 -3.11 14.03 -0.59
CA TYR A 128 -2.00 13.19 -0.15
C TYR A 128 -2.50 12.09 0.77
N PHE A 129 -1.81 10.96 0.75
CA PHE A 129 -2.02 9.88 1.70
C PHE A 129 -0.68 9.22 2.03
N ALA A 130 -0.62 8.54 3.16
CA ALA A 130 0.55 7.77 3.57
C ALA A 130 0.08 6.44 4.16
N PHE A 131 0.78 5.36 3.84
CA PHE A 131 0.58 4.07 4.49
C PHE A 131 1.30 4.06 5.84
N ILE A 132 0.58 3.67 6.90
CA ILE A 132 1.13 3.51 8.26
C ILE A 132 1.28 2.02 8.52
N ASN A 133 2.49 1.60 8.94
CA ASN A 133 2.73 0.18 9.17
C ASN A 133 2.01 -0.30 10.43
N PRO A 134 1.64 -1.60 10.52
CA PRO A 134 1.12 -2.17 11.74
C PRO A 134 2.05 -1.90 12.92
N TYR A 135 1.46 -1.56 14.07
CA TYR A 135 2.17 -1.20 15.30
C TYR A 135 3.10 0.03 15.20
N GLU A 136 3.11 0.74 14.08
CA GLU A 136 3.84 1.99 13.97
C GLU A 136 3.20 3.06 14.86
N SER A 137 3.96 3.58 15.82
CA SER A 137 3.53 4.73 16.61
C SER A 137 4.01 6.03 15.99
N LEU A 138 3.07 6.94 15.76
CA LEU A 138 3.32 8.32 15.33
C LEU A 138 3.49 9.30 16.50
N SER A 139 3.17 8.87 17.73
CA SER A 139 3.43 9.69 18.93
C SER A 139 4.92 9.77 19.22
N SER A 140 5.36 10.94 19.70
CA SER A 140 6.65 11.16 20.36
C SER A 140 6.70 10.52 21.73
#